data_AF-A0A964ML65-F1
#
_entry.id   AF-A0A964ML65-F1
#
_cell.length_a   1.000
_cell.length_b   1.000
_cell.length_c   1.000
_cell.angle_alpha   90.00
_cell.angle_beta   90.00
_cell.angle_gamma   90.00
#
_symmetry.space_group_name_H-M   'P 1'
#
loop_
_entity.id
_entity.type
_entity.pdbx_description
1 polymer ?
#
loop_
_entity_poly.entity_id
_entity_poly.type
_entity_poly.pdbx_seq_one_letter_code
_entity_poly.pdbx_strand_id
1 'polypeptide(L)'
;MARYASINVGHYSYTAQDAQRTIASLNDIWGHHTHVSTIPDGWLAGARGYLAEMSSLASIALPALDNVDTAFSALTDSILAKYDQLTAPQIESLLAAMWRFFPTMRSLAIEHVGTVAHLHASKGLPKKPIDSAVIGWKGVEGDVQSARAHHGRPWQALCIWSTDAIDTLRAEGHPIAPGYAGENITVAGIPAEAFRPGAHFRSGTVRGFLTSYAIPCKQNNDWFLNNDFRRMSHERGDQCRLYAMVTTCGNIAVGDSFELFTDR
;
A
#
# COMPACT_ATOMS: atom_id res chain seq x y z
N MET A 1 7.15 -31.29 0.02
CA MET A 1 5.74 -30.91 0.20
C MET A 1 5.30 -30.13 -1.02
N ALA A 2 4.12 -30.42 -1.59
CA ALA A 2 3.63 -29.67 -2.74
C ALA A 2 3.41 -28.20 -2.35
N ARG A 3 4.16 -27.28 -2.96
CA ARG A 3 3.91 -25.84 -2.82
C ARG A 3 2.47 -25.58 -3.28
N TYR A 4 1.67 -24.99 -2.41
CA TYR A 4 0.29 -24.60 -2.73
C TYR A 4 0.28 -23.73 -3.99
N ALA A 5 -0.61 -23.99 -4.95
CA ALA A 5 -0.67 -23.17 -6.17
C ALA A 5 -1.12 -21.72 -5.88
N SER A 6 -2.00 -21.54 -4.88
CA SER A 6 -2.47 -20.24 -4.40
C SER A 6 -2.90 -20.32 -2.93
N ILE A 7 -2.90 -19.16 -2.26
CA ILE A 7 -3.49 -18.92 -0.94
C ILE A 7 -4.61 -17.90 -1.11
N ASN A 8 -5.80 -18.19 -0.59
CA ASN A 8 -6.94 -17.27 -0.65
C ASN A 8 -7.22 -16.72 0.75
N VAL A 9 -7.51 -15.43 0.83
CA VAL A 9 -7.86 -14.72 2.07
C VAL A 9 -9.11 -13.92 1.75
N GLY A 10 -10.28 -14.42 2.12
CA GLY A 10 -11.55 -13.83 1.69
C GLY A 10 -11.64 -13.70 0.16
N HIS A 11 -11.77 -12.47 -0.35
CA HIS A 11 -11.80 -12.18 -1.79
C HIS A 11 -10.43 -12.07 -2.47
N TYR A 12 -9.34 -12.08 -1.70
CA TYR A 12 -7.99 -11.89 -2.21
C TYR A 12 -7.33 -13.23 -2.52
N SER A 13 -6.69 -13.34 -3.68
CA SER A 13 -5.96 -14.54 -4.09
C SER A 13 -4.49 -14.21 -4.33
N TYR A 14 -3.61 -14.96 -3.67
CA TYR A 14 -2.17 -14.82 -3.72
C TYR A 14 -1.58 -16.06 -4.41
N THR A 15 -0.62 -15.86 -5.31
CA THR A 15 0.29 -16.96 -5.68
C THR A 15 1.14 -17.34 -4.45
N ALA A 16 1.73 -18.54 -4.42
CA ALA A 16 2.65 -18.91 -3.33
C ALA A 16 3.77 -17.88 -3.12
N GLN A 17 4.31 -17.35 -4.23
CA GLN A 17 5.35 -16.33 -4.19
C GLN A 17 4.81 -14.99 -3.66
N ASP A 18 3.60 -14.58 -4.06
CA ASP A 18 2.99 -13.34 -3.60
C ASP A 18 2.64 -13.40 -2.11
N ALA A 19 2.20 -14.56 -1.61
CA ALA A 19 1.94 -14.77 -0.18
C ALA A 19 3.23 -14.60 0.64
N GLN A 20 4.31 -15.27 0.23
CA GLN A 20 5.61 -15.19 0.90
C GLN A 20 6.16 -13.77 0.88
N ARG A 21 6.13 -13.11 -0.28
CA ARG A 21 6.61 -11.73 -0.43
C ARG A 21 5.77 -10.71 0.32
N THR A 22 4.48 -10.97 0.50
CA THR A 22 3.62 -10.11 1.32
C THR A 22 4.01 -10.22 2.78
N ILE A 23 4.17 -11.43 3.31
CA ILE A 23 4.67 -11.65 4.68
C ILE A 23 6.08 -11.09 4.85
N ALA A 24 6.95 -11.23 3.85
CA ALA A 24 8.29 -10.64 3.89
C ALA A 24 8.29 -9.10 3.94
N SER A 25 7.21 -8.45 3.51
CA SER A 25 7.07 -6.99 3.58
C SER A 25 6.49 -6.52 4.93
N LEU A 26 6.26 -7.42 5.90
CA LEU A 26 5.58 -7.10 7.16
C LEU A 26 6.28 -5.96 7.92
N ASN A 27 7.59 -6.09 8.16
CA ASN A 27 8.38 -5.08 8.85
C ASN A 27 8.44 -3.76 8.06
N ASP A 28 8.57 -3.83 6.73
CA ASP A 28 8.60 -2.63 5.88
C ASP A 28 7.26 -1.88 5.93
N ILE A 29 6.13 -2.60 5.85
CA ILE A 29 4.79 -2.02 5.96
C ILE A 29 4.59 -1.38 7.33
N TRP A 30 5.07 -2.01 8.41
CA TRP A 30 5.11 -1.39 9.73
C TRP A 30 5.88 -0.07 9.72
N GLY A 31 7.11 -0.07 9.20
CA GLY A 31 7.93 1.14 9.08
C GLY A 31 7.27 2.25 8.26
N HIS A 32 6.50 1.90 7.22
CA HIS A 32 5.74 2.89 6.45
C HIS A 32 4.60 3.53 7.24
N HIS A 33 3.90 2.78 8.09
CA HIS A 33 2.82 3.34 8.91
C HIS A 33 3.33 4.15 10.10
N THR A 34 4.56 3.90 10.57
CA THR A 34 5.17 4.66 11.65
C THR A 34 6.02 5.83 11.17
N HIS A 35 6.23 5.96 9.85
CA HIS A 35 7.04 6.99 9.24
C HIS A 35 6.56 8.41 9.60
N VAL A 36 7.44 9.17 10.27
CA VAL A 36 7.24 10.59 10.67
C VAL A 36 5.94 10.82 11.45
N SER A 37 5.41 9.76 12.06
CA SER A 37 4.13 9.78 12.76
C SER A 37 4.34 9.62 14.26
N THR A 38 3.66 10.45 15.06
CA THR A 38 3.60 10.20 16.50
C THR A 38 2.62 9.07 16.75
N ILE A 39 3.10 7.94 17.27
CA ILE A 39 2.27 6.77 17.53
C ILE A 39 1.59 6.94 18.90
N PRO A 40 0.24 6.96 18.99
CA PRO A 40 -0.45 7.01 20.28
C PRO A 40 -0.21 5.73 21.09
N ASP A 41 -0.16 5.82 22.43
CA ASP A 41 0.07 4.66 23.31
C ASP A 41 -0.89 3.48 23.06
N GLY A 42 -2.16 3.79 22.76
CA GLY A 42 -3.17 2.77 22.44
C GLY A 42 -2.80 1.92 21.22
N TRP A 43 -2.07 2.48 20.25
CA TRP A 43 -1.61 1.72 19.08
C TRP A 43 -0.43 0.82 19.41
N LEU A 44 0.48 1.27 20.29
CA LEU A 44 1.58 0.41 20.75
C LEU A 44 1.03 -0.82 21.49
N ALA A 45 -0.04 -0.65 22.28
CA ALA A 45 -0.74 -1.78 22.89
C ALA A 45 -1.36 -2.71 21.84
N GLY A 46 -2.05 -2.17 20.83
CA GLY A 46 -2.60 -2.94 19.72
C GLY A 46 -1.53 -3.69 18.92
N ALA A 47 -0.39 -3.04 18.66
CA ALA A 47 0.76 -3.62 17.97
C ALA A 47 1.37 -4.78 18.77
N ARG A 48 1.52 -4.65 20.08
CA ARG A 48 1.95 -5.74 20.97
C ARG A 48 0.99 -6.94 20.92
N GLY A 49 -0.32 -6.68 20.93
CA GLY A 49 -1.34 -7.73 20.76
C GLY A 49 -1.25 -8.44 19.41
N TYR A 50 -1.07 -7.66 18.34
CA TYR A 50 -0.84 -8.18 17.00
C TYR A 50 0.41 -9.05 16.89
N LEU A 51 1.54 -8.61 17.46
CA LEU A 51 2.79 -9.39 17.48
C LEU A 51 2.62 -10.73 18.22
N ALA A 52 1.88 -10.74 19.34
CA ALA A 52 1.56 -11.96 20.07
C ALA A 52 0.70 -12.93 19.25
N GLU A 53 -0.33 -12.41 18.57
CA GLU A 53 -1.18 -13.19 17.67
C GLU A 53 -0.39 -13.80 16.52
N MET A 54 0.41 -12.99 15.81
CA MET A 54 1.22 -13.45 14.68
C MET A 54 2.21 -14.55 15.12
N SER A 55 2.83 -14.39 16.30
CA SER A 55 3.72 -15.40 16.88
C SER A 55 2.99 -16.72 17.12
N SER A 56 1.77 -16.65 17.67
CA SER A 56 0.91 -17.82 17.89
C SER A 56 0.52 -18.49 16.57
N LEU A 57 0.07 -17.73 15.57
CA LEU A 57 -0.34 -18.25 14.25
C LEU A 57 0.80 -18.95 13.52
N ALA A 58 2.02 -18.39 13.58
CA ALA A 58 3.22 -19.00 13.00
C ALA A 58 3.85 -20.10 13.89
N SER A 59 3.33 -20.28 15.11
CA SER A 59 3.87 -21.21 16.11
C SER A 59 5.36 -20.97 16.35
N ILE A 60 5.72 -19.71 16.63
CA ILE A 60 7.07 -19.25 16.95
C ILE A 60 7.07 -18.58 18.33
N ALA A 61 8.26 -18.42 18.91
CA ALA A 61 8.41 -17.67 20.16
C ALA A 61 8.05 -16.18 19.92
N LEU A 62 7.32 -15.60 20.88
CA LEU A 62 7.03 -14.17 20.89
C LEU A 62 8.33 -13.39 21.14
N PRO A 63 8.73 -12.46 20.25
CA PRO A 63 9.89 -11.59 20.50
C PRO A 63 9.65 -10.67 21.71
N ALA A 64 10.74 -10.12 22.26
CA ALA A 64 10.66 -9.11 23.30
C ALA A 64 9.86 -7.89 22.80
N LEU A 65 8.95 -7.39 23.63
CA LEU A 65 7.98 -6.34 23.27
C LEU A 65 8.34 -4.95 23.83
N ASP A 66 9.55 -4.81 24.38
CA ASP A 66 10.05 -3.56 24.96
C ASP A 66 10.13 -2.46 23.91
N ASN A 67 10.59 -2.82 22.70
CA ASN A 67 10.60 -1.95 21.53
C ASN A 67 9.86 -2.64 20.38
N VAL A 68 8.74 -2.05 19.98
CA VAL A 68 7.83 -2.61 18.97
C VAL A 68 8.49 -2.70 17.59
N ASP A 69 9.31 -1.72 17.19
CA ASP A 69 10.01 -1.75 15.90
C ASP A 69 10.96 -2.94 15.80
N THR A 70 11.77 -3.16 16.85
CA THR A 70 12.66 -4.33 16.92
C THR A 70 11.88 -5.65 16.96
N ALA A 71 10.70 -5.65 17.59
CA ALA A 71 9.84 -6.81 17.66
C ALA A 71 9.23 -7.17 16.29
N PHE A 72 8.82 -6.17 15.49
CA PHE A 72 8.35 -6.41 14.11
C PHE A 72 9.45 -7.00 13.23
N SER A 73 10.68 -6.49 13.33
CA SER A 73 11.83 -7.05 12.61
C SER A 73 12.07 -8.51 13.02
N ALA A 74 12.21 -8.77 14.32
CA ALA A 74 12.49 -10.11 14.84
C ALA A 74 11.37 -11.13 14.52
N LEU A 75 10.10 -10.69 14.60
CA LEU A 75 8.95 -11.50 14.22
C LEU A 75 9.02 -11.87 12.74
N THR A 76 9.23 -10.87 11.86
CA THR A 76 9.28 -11.07 10.41
C THR A 76 10.37 -12.08 10.05
N ASP A 77 11.57 -11.91 10.60
CA ASP A 77 12.70 -12.83 10.37
C ASP A 77 12.37 -14.25 10.83
N SER A 78 11.75 -14.39 12.01
CA SER A 78 11.36 -15.69 12.57
C SER A 78 10.29 -16.41 11.73
N ILE A 79 9.30 -15.67 11.23
CA ILE A 79 8.27 -16.21 10.33
C ILE A 79 8.91 -16.66 9.01
N LEU A 80 9.79 -15.84 8.43
CA LEU A 80 10.45 -16.15 7.15
C LEU A 80 11.38 -17.36 7.26
N ALA A 81 12.13 -17.48 8.36
CA ALA A 81 12.99 -18.64 8.62
C ALA A 81 12.19 -19.95 8.71
N LYS A 82 10.94 -19.88 9.16
CA LYS A 82 10.02 -21.03 9.27
C LYS A 82 9.06 -21.16 8.09
N TYR A 83 9.09 -20.26 7.12
CA TYR A 83 8.01 -20.11 6.13
C TYR A 83 7.70 -21.42 5.37
N ASP A 84 8.72 -22.15 4.94
CA ASP A 84 8.57 -23.42 4.20
C ASP A 84 7.97 -24.56 5.05
N GLN A 85 7.88 -24.38 6.37
CA GLN A 85 7.26 -25.31 7.32
C GLN A 85 5.82 -24.92 7.68
N LEU A 86 5.36 -23.73 7.27
CA LEU A 86 4.00 -23.26 7.56
C LEU A 86 2.98 -23.97 6.66
N THR A 87 1.85 -24.33 7.24
CA THR A 87 0.71 -24.87 6.50
C THR A 87 -0.04 -23.74 5.76
N ALA A 88 -0.78 -24.07 4.70
CA ALA A 88 -1.61 -23.08 3.99
C ALA A 88 -2.58 -22.32 4.93
N PRO A 89 -3.31 -22.97 5.86
CA PRO A 89 -4.16 -22.25 6.81
C PRO A 89 -3.40 -21.27 7.72
N GLN A 90 -2.16 -21.58 8.09
CA GLN A 90 -1.32 -20.65 8.85
C GLN A 90 -0.94 -19.44 7.99
N ILE A 91 -0.52 -19.65 6.74
CA ILE A 91 -0.18 -18.55 5.82
C ILE A 91 -1.41 -17.67 5.56
N GLU A 92 -2.57 -18.28 5.31
CA GLU A 92 -3.86 -17.57 5.19
C GLU A 92 -4.15 -16.73 6.43
N SER A 93 -4.04 -17.32 7.63
CA SER A 93 -4.32 -16.62 8.89
C SER A 93 -3.34 -15.46 9.14
N LEU A 94 -2.05 -15.63 8.82
CA LEU A 94 -1.06 -14.56 8.94
C LEU A 94 -1.39 -13.40 8.01
N LEU A 95 -1.73 -13.68 6.74
CA LEU A 95 -2.15 -12.65 5.79
C LEU A 95 -3.45 -11.96 6.23
N ALA A 96 -4.43 -12.72 6.73
CA ALA A 96 -5.67 -12.16 7.26
C ALA A 96 -5.42 -11.25 8.47
N ALA A 97 -4.55 -11.65 9.39
CA ALA A 97 -4.17 -10.85 10.55
C ALA A 97 -3.47 -9.54 10.14
N MET A 98 -2.56 -9.57 9.16
CA MET A 98 -1.92 -8.36 8.61
C MET A 98 -2.97 -7.33 8.17
N TRP A 99 -3.91 -7.75 7.32
CA TRP A 99 -4.88 -6.83 6.72
C TRP A 99 -6.07 -6.51 7.62
N ARG A 100 -6.22 -7.20 8.76
CA ARG A 100 -7.08 -6.74 9.86
C ARG A 100 -6.41 -5.68 10.72
N PHE A 101 -5.09 -5.77 10.90
CA PHE A 101 -4.34 -4.87 11.79
C PHE A 101 -4.03 -3.52 11.14
N PHE A 102 -3.36 -3.49 9.99
CA PHE A 102 -2.85 -2.25 9.38
C PHE A 102 -3.91 -1.16 9.11
N PRO A 103 -5.13 -1.48 8.64
CA PRO A 103 -6.17 -0.45 8.46
C PRO A 103 -6.64 0.20 9.75
N THR A 104 -6.38 -0.40 10.91
CA THR A 104 -6.76 0.16 12.22
C THR A 104 -5.74 1.17 12.74
N MET A 105 -4.60 1.31 12.08
CA MET A 105 -3.57 2.27 12.45
C MET A 105 -3.97 3.66 11.92
N ARG A 106 -4.68 4.41 12.77
CA ARG A 106 -5.40 5.66 12.49
C ARG A 106 -4.51 6.86 12.12
N SER A 107 -4.03 6.96 10.90
CA SER A 107 -3.06 8.01 10.56
C SER A 107 -3.64 9.42 10.31
N LEU A 108 -4.97 9.58 10.20
CA LEU A 108 -5.58 10.88 9.86
C LEU A 108 -6.25 11.57 11.03
N ALA A 109 -5.72 12.76 11.37
CA ALA A 109 -6.33 13.68 12.33
C ALA A 109 -7.52 14.45 11.74
N ILE A 110 -7.48 14.70 10.43
CA ILE A 110 -8.49 15.48 9.69
C ILE A 110 -8.96 14.63 8.50
N GLU A 111 -10.27 14.56 8.31
CA GLU A 111 -10.87 13.95 7.12
C GLU A 111 -10.82 14.96 5.96
N HIS A 112 -10.47 14.49 4.77
CA HIS A 112 -10.31 15.34 3.59
C HIS A 112 -11.27 14.92 2.49
N VAL A 113 -11.74 15.90 1.72
CA VAL A 113 -12.54 15.68 0.52
C VAL A 113 -11.85 16.35 -0.64
N GLY A 114 -11.60 15.59 -1.69
CA GLY A 114 -11.02 16.04 -2.94
C GLY A 114 -11.78 15.48 -4.13
N THR A 115 -11.10 15.40 -5.27
CA THR A 115 -11.70 14.95 -6.52
C THR A 115 -10.72 14.04 -7.27
N VAL A 116 -11.24 13.00 -7.90
CA VAL A 116 -10.50 12.19 -8.87
C VAL A 116 -10.17 13.07 -10.09
N ALA A 117 -8.96 13.61 -10.13
CA ALA A 117 -8.52 14.51 -11.20
C ALA A 117 -8.17 13.74 -12.48
N HIS A 118 -7.51 12.60 -12.32
CA HIS A 118 -7.12 11.75 -13.43
C HIS A 118 -7.19 10.27 -13.05
N LEU A 119 -7.54 9.44 -14.03
CA LEU A 119 -7.49 7.98 -13.93
C LEU A 119 -6.57 7.44 -15.02
N HIS A 120 -5.82 6.38 -14.70
CA HIS A 120 -4.88 5.80 -15.63
C HIS A 120 -4.80 4.26 -15.57
N ALA A 121 -4.67 3.66 -16.75
CA ALA A 121 -4.39 2.23 -16.90
C ALA A 121 -3.53 1.97 -18.14
N SER A 122 -2.59 1.04 -18.04
CA SER A 122 -1.80 0.58 -19.19
C SER A 122 -1.06 -0.73 -18.92
N LYS A 123 -0.30 -1.19 -19.91
CA LYS A 123 0.64 -2.32 -19.77
C LYS A 123 2.09 -1.84 -19.53
N GLY A 124 2.29 -0.82 -18.70
CA GLY A 124 3.62 -0.28 -18.39
C GLY A 124 3.59 1.18 -17.93
N LEU A 125 4.70 1.89 -18.16
CA LEU A 125 4.81 3.33 -17.93
C LEU A 125 5.11 4.05 -19.27
N PRO A 126 4.63 5.30 -19.46
CA PRO A 126 3.61 5.96 -18.64
C PRO A 126 2.24 5.28 -18.76
N LYS A 127 1.39 5.40 -17.74
CA LYS A 127 0.00 4.96 -17.81
C LYS A 127 -0.82 5.96 -18.63
N LYS A 128 -1.76 5.43 -19.42
CA LYS A 128 -2.59 6.25 -20.32
C LYS A 128 -3.83 6.74 -19.58
N PRO A 129 -4.32 7.96 -19.86
CA PRO A 129 -5.54 8.47 -19.26
C PRO A 129 -6.75 7.65 -19.72
N ILE A 130 -7.71 7.49 -18.81
CA ILE A 130 -9.03 6.90 -19.04
C ILE A 130 -10.08 7.76 -18.34
N ASP A 131 -11.31 7.80 -18.87
CA ASP A 131 -12.38 8.64 -18.29
C ASP A 131 -13.06 7.97 -17.08
N SER A 132 -13.04 6.64 -17.04
CA SER A 132 -13.58 5.83 -15.95
C SER A 132 -12.82 4.51 -15.82
N ALA A 133 -12.88 3.92 -14.63
CA ALA A 133 -12.21 2.68 -14.28
C ALA A 133 -13.14 1.74 -13.52
N VAL A 134 -13.13 0.46 -13.90
CA VAL A 134 -13.67 -0.63 -13.09
C VAL A 134 -12.56 -1.11 -12.16
N ILE A 135 -12.81 -1.05 -10.86
CA ILE A 135 -11.87 -1.40 -9.81
C ILE A 135 -12.26 -2.74 -9.20
N GLY A 136 -11.41 -3.74 -9.42
CA GLY A 136 -11.52 -5.07 -8.81
C GLY A 136 -10.54 -5.29 -7.67
N TRP A 137 -10.59 -6.47 -7.07
CA TRP A 137 -9.70 -6.89 -5.97
C TRP A 137 -8.20 -6.87 -6.30
N LYS A 138 -7.86 -6.84 -7.61
CA LYS A 138 -6.48 -6.81 -8.11
C LYS A 138 -6.08 -5.46 -8.71
N GLY A 139 -6.95 -4.45 -8.65
CA GLY A 139 -6.72 -3.12 -9.21
C GLY A 139 -7.66 -2.76 -10.35
N VAL A 140 -7.23 -1.79 -11.15
CA VAL A 140 -7.96 -1.31 -12.34
C VAL A 140 -8.01 -2.41 -13.41
N GLU A 141 -9.19 -2.71 -13.92
CA GLU A 141 -9.35 -3.61 -15.07
C GLU A 141 -8.59 -3.09 -16.31
N GLY A 142 -7.84 -3.98 -16.97
CA GLY A 142 -7.01 -3.62 -18.12
C GLY A 142 -5.61 -3.07 -17.76
N ASP A 143 -5.35 -2.77 -16.49
CA ASP A 143 -4.01 -2.41 -16.01
C ASP A 143 -3.15 -3.66 -15.84
N VAL A 144 -1.94 -3.65 -16.42
CA VAL A 144 -1.01 -4.79 -16.35
C VAL A 144 0.33 -4.34 -15.80
N GLN A 145 0.66 -4.87 -14.63
CA GLN A 145 1.97 -4.74 -14.03
C GLN A 145 2.90 -5.80 -14.63
N SER A 146 3.69 -5.42 -15.64
CA SER A 146 4.59 -6.32 -16.37
C SER A 146 5.71 -6.89 -15.49
N ALA A 147 6.17 -6.11 -14.50
CA ALA A 147 7.16 -6.54 -13.51
C ALA A 147 6.50 -7.15 -12.26
N ARG A 148 6.07 -8.40 -12.33
CA ARG A 148 5.41 -9.11 -11.20
C ARG A 148 6.33 -9.42 -10.01
N ALA A 149 7.65 -9.21 -10.13
CA ALA A 149 8.58 -9.49 -9.04
C ALA A 149 8.32 -8.65 -7.78
N HIS A 150 7.85 -7.41 -7.96
CA HIS A 150 7.68 -6.44 -6.88
C HIS A 150 6.28 -5.78 -6.86
N HIS A 151 5.38 -6.19 -7.75
CA HIS A 151 4.10 -5.51 -8.00
C HIS A 151 2.94 -6.50 -8.16
N GLY A 152 1.72 -6.00 -8.03
CA GLY A 152 0.49 -6.74 -8.33
C GLY A 152 0.03 -7.68 -7.22
N ARG A 153 0.55 -7.50 -5.99
CA ARG A 153 0.00 -8.10 -4.78
C ARG A 153 -1.29 -7.39 -4.39
N PRO A 154 -2.26 -8.05 -3.72
CA PRO A 154 -3.53 -7.44 -3.34
C PRO A 154 -3.44 -6.10 -2.59
N TRP A 155 -2.40 -5.93 -1.75
CA TRP A 155 -2.17 -4.69 -1.02
C TRP A 155 -1.59 -3.55 -1.87
N GLN A 156 -1.24 -3.84 -3.12
CA GLN A 156 -0.76 -2.90 -4.14
C GLN A 156 -1.76 -2.79 -5.29
N ALA A 157 -3.04 -3.13 -5.07
CA ALA A 157 -4.07 -3.16 -6.09
C ALA A 157 -4.20 -1.80 -6.81
N LEU A 158 -4.08 -0.71 -6.07
CA LEU A 158 -4.10 0.64 -6.62
C LEU A 158 -2.82 1.39 -6.24
N CYS A 159 -2.38 2.27 -7.12
CA CYS A 159 -1.39 3.30 -6.83
C CYS A 159 -2.08 4.67 -6.91
N ILE A 160 -1.99 5.46 -5.84
CA ILE A 160 -2.67 6.75 -5.68
C ILE A 160 -1.62 7.84 -5.52
N TRP A 161 -1.86 9.00 -6.11
CA TRP A 161 -1.00 10.16 -5.97
C TRP A 161 -1.78 11.47 -5.88
N SER A 162 -1.22 12.48 -5.22
CA SER A 162 -1.80 13.82 -5.13
C SER A 162 -1.37 14.67 -6.31
N THR A 163 -2.28 15.49 -6.86
CA THR A 163 -1.91 16.53 -7.84
C THR A 163 -0.93 17.52 -7.22
N ASP A 164 -1.08 17.87 -5.94
CA ASP A 164 -0.21 18.82 -5.25
C ASP A 164 1.24 18.32 -5.22
N ALA A 165 1.42 17.00 -5.06
CA ALA A 165 2.73 16.37 -5.14
C ALA A 165 3.34 16.47 -6.54
N ILE A 166 2.56 16.21 -7.59
CA ILE A 166 2.98 16.32 -8.98
C ILE A 166 3.36 17.77 -9.31
N ASP A 167 2.52 18.72 -8.91
CA ASP A 167 2.73 20.14 -9.19
C ASP A 167 3.96 20.69 -8.46
N THR A 168 4.21 20.24 -7.23
CA THR A 168 5.47 20.54 -6.51
C THR A 168 6.69 20.05 -7.30
N LEU A 169 6.67 18.80 -7.79
CA LEU A 169 7.77 18.26 -8.58
C LEU A 169 7.94 18.98 -9.93
N ARG A 170 6.84 19.40 -10.56
CA ARG A 170 6.89 20.20 -11.80
C ARG A 170 7.47 21.59 -11.54
N ALA A 171 7.12 22.22 -10.42
CA ALA A 171 7.69 23.51 -10.01
C ALA A 171 9.20 23.43 -9.75
N GLU A 172 9.69 22.27 -9.29
CA GLU A 172 11.12 21.96 -9.18
C GLU A 172 11.79 21.68 -10.55
N GLY A 173 11.02 21.62 -11.63
CA GLY A 173 11.49 21.45 -13.01
C GLY A 173 11.51 20.00 -13.51
N HIS A 174 10.98 19.04 -12.75
CA HIS A 174 10.89 17.64 -13.21
C HIS A 174 9.88 17.52 -14.37
N PRO A 175 10.23 16.83 -15.47
CA PRO A 175 9.33 16.63 -16.62
C PRO A 175 8.29 15.52 -16.34
N ILE A 176 7.58 15.65 -15.23
CA ILE A 176 6.59 14.69 -14.74
C ILE A 176 5.17 15.20 -14.97
N ALA A 177 4.26 14.27 -15.22
CA ALA A 177 2.83 14.55 -15.41
C ALA A 177 2.00 13.39 -14.84
N PRO A 178 0.68 13.59 -14.64
CA PRO A 178 -0.21 12.51 -14.26
C PRO A 178 -0.09 11.29 -15.20
N GLY A 179 -0.08 10.11 -14.60
CA GLY A 179 0.10 8.80 -15.21
C GLY A 179 1.56 8.38 -15.38
N TYR A 180 2.53 9.29 -15.26
CA TYR A 180 3.93 8.99 -15.61
C TYR A 180 4.57 8.04 -14.60
N ALA A 181 4.29 8.26 -13.32
CA ALA A 181 4.85 7.48 -12.24
C ALA A 181 3.96 6.28 -11.87
N GLY A 182 3.10 5.81 -12.77
CA GLY A 182 2.41 4.54 -12.59
C GLY A 182 1.28 4.55 -11.57
N GLU A 183 0.85 5.71 -11.13
CA GLU A 183 -0.38 5.91 -10.38
C GLU A 183 -1.60 5.58 -11.25
N ASN A 184 -2.57 4.90 -10.65
CA ASN A 184 -3.87 4.63 -11.25
C ASN A 184 -4.84 5.79 -11.03
N ILE A 185 -4.73 6.47 -9.89
CA ILE A 185 -5.63 7.55 -9.48
C ILE A 185 -4.78 8.75 -9.07
N THR A 186 -5.05 9.90 -9.68
CA THR A 186 -4.53 11.19 -9.23
C THR A 186 -5.67 11.97 -8.57
N VAL A 187 -5.44 12.46 -7.36
CA VAL A 187 -6.45 13.16 -6.54
C VAL A 187 -6.07 14.63 -6.37
N ALA A 188 -7.03 15.52 -6.63
CA ALA A 188 -6.89 16.96 -6.40
C ALA A 188 -7.64 17.42 -5.16
N GLY A 189 -7.19 18.54 -4.57
CA GLY A 189 -7.84 19.17 -3.41
C GLY A 189 -7.52 18.54 -2.06
N ILE A 190 -6.58 17.59 -2.02
CA ILE A 190 -6.05 17.00 -0.78
C ILE A 190 -4.54 17.23 -0.73
N PRO A 191 -4.03 17.89 0.32
CA PRO A 191 -2.60 18.11 0.51
C PRO A 191 -1.81 16.79 0.50
N ALA A 192 -0.62 16.80 -0.09
CA ALA A 192 0.19 15.61 -0.26
C ALA A 192 0.51 14.91 1.08
N GLU A 193 0.75 15.69 2.13
CA GLU A 193 1.07 15.23 3.48
C GLU A 193 -0.06 14.46 4.18
N ALA A 194 -1.30 14.63 3.73
CA ALA A 194 -2.46 13.90 4.25
C ALA A 194 -2.48 12.44 3.77
N PHE A 195 -1.86 12.13 2.63
CA PHE A 195 -1.82 10.76 2.14
C PHE A 195 -0.78 9.94 2.91
N ARG A 196 -1.26 9.19 3.91
CA ARG A 196 -0.44 8.35 4.79
C ARG A 196 -0.94 6.91 4.80
N PRO A 197 -0.06 5.90 4.92
CA PRO A 197 -0.48 4.53 5.19
C PRO A 197 -1.42 4.45 6.40
N GLY A 198 -2.42 3.58 6.33
CA GLY A 198 -3.51 3.45 7.32
C GLY A 198 -4.74 4.32 7.04
N ALA A 199 -4.63 5.36 6.21
CA ALA A 199 -5.77 6.17 5.80
C ALA A 199 -6.75 5.35 4.95
N HIS A 200 -8.05 5.51 5.20
CA HIS A 200 -9.11 4.92 4.38
C HIS A 200 -9.54 5.90 3.30
N PHE A 201 -10.05 5.36 2.19
CA PHE A 201 -10.64 6.17 1.15
C PHE A 201 -11.94 5.58 0.62
N ARG A 202 -12.79 6.47 0.09
CA ARG A 202 -13.94 6.11 -0.74
C ARG A 202 -14.07 7.05 -1.92
N SER A 203 -14.47 6.49 -3.06
CA SER A 203 -14.79 7.23 -4.28
C SER A 203 -15.80 6.42 -5.06
N GLY A 204 -16.95 7.01 -5.39
CA GLY A 204 -18.08 6.26 -5.95
C GLY A 204 -18.48 5.09 -5.04
N THR A 205 -18.49 3.87 -5.58
CA THR A 205 -18.74 2.64 -4.80
C THR A 205 -17.47 1.97 -4.28
N VAL A 206 -16.30 2.44 -4.71
CA VAL A 206 -15.01 1.86 -4.35
C VAL A 206 -14.62 2.30 -2.95
N ARG A 207 -14.13 1.34 -2.16
CA ARG A 207 -13.55 1.56 -0.84
C ARG A 207 -12.21 0.87 -0.73
N GLY A 208 -11.33 1.43 0.09
CA GLY A 208 -10.04 0.82 0.39
C GLY A 208 -9.28 1.59 1.45
N PHE A 209 -8.03 1.19 1.66
CA PHE A 209 -7.11 1.89 2.55
C PHE A 209 -5.71 1.93 1.96
N LEU A 210 -4.95 2.96 2.30
CA LEU A 210 -3.56 3.15 1.89
C LEU A 210 -2.68 2.21 2.69
N THR A 211 -1.88 1.39 2.01
CA THR A 211 -1.13 0.27 2.63
C THR A 211 0.32 0.61 2.88
N SER A 212 0.97 1.29 1.93
CA SER A 212 2.37 1.69 2.07
C SER A 212 2.70 2.80 1.09
N TYR A 213 3.83 3.47 1.30
CA TYR A 213 4.44 4.28 0.26
C TYR A 213 4.91 3.40 -0.91
N ALA A 214 4.71 3.88 -2.14
CA ALA A 214 5.18 3.20 -3.33
C ALA A 214 6.65 3.56 -3.59
N ILE A 215 7.52 2.56 -3.41
CA ILE A 215 8.98 2.72 -3.58
C ILE A 215 9.31 3.13 -5.02
N PRO A 216 10.08 4.22 -5.22
CA PRO A 216 10.53 4.65 -6.54
C PRO A 216 11.40 3.59 -7.24
N CYS A 217 11.23 3.43 -8.56
CA CYS A 217 12.05 2.53 -9.36
C CYS A 217 12.68 3.23 -10.57
N LYS A 218 13.74 2.64 -11.14
CA LYS A 218 14.53 3.20 -12.26
C LYS A 218 13.71 3.44 -13.54
N GLN A 219 12.54 2.81 -13.69
CA GLN A 219 11.64 3.07 -14.83
C GLN A 219 11.08 4.50 -14.82
N ASN A 220 11.30 5.26 -13.74
CA ASN A 220 10.88 6.65 -13.63
C ASN A 220 11.98 7.65 -13.98
N ASN A 221 13.19 7.21 -14.33
CA ASN A 221 14.33 8.11 -14.58
C ASN A 221 13.97 9.27 -15.52
N ASP A 222 13.31 8.96 -16.63
CA ASP A 222 13.04 9.90 -17.72
C ASP A 222 12.09 11.04 -17.31
N TRP A 223 11.36 10.90 -16.20
CA TRP A 223 10.41 11.90 -15.70
C TRP A 223 11.02 12.80 -14.61
N PHE A 224 12.31 12.63 -14.27
CA PHE A 224 12.96 13.38 -13.22
C PHE A 224 14.28 14.01 -13.70
N LEU A 225 14.51 15.30 -13.38
CA LEU A 225 15.78 15.97 -13.58
C LEU A 225 16.95 15.12 -13.08
N ASN A 226 18.02 15.06 -13.88
CA ASN A 226 19.24 14.30 -13.60
C ASN A 226 19.00 12.81 -13.30
N ASN A 227 17.88 12.25 -13.77
CA ASN A 227 17.43 10.90 -13.44
C ASN A 227 17.26 10.65 -11.93
N ASP A 228 17.01 11.70 -11.12
CA ASP A 228 16.81 11.58 -9.67
C ASP A 228 15.39 11.15 -9.32
N PHE A 229 14.98 9.97 -9.80
CA PHE A 229 13.67 9.39 -9.49
C PHE A 229 13.44 9.14 -7.99
N ARG A 230 14.51 9.14 -7.18
CA ARG A 230 14.40 9.04 -5.72
C ARG A 230 13.80 10.28 -5.10
N ARG A 231 13.69 11.41 -5.83
CA ARG A 231 13.06 12.64 -5.33
C ARG A 231 11.64 12.42 -4.82
N MET A 232 10.88 11.51 -5.44
CA MET A 232 9.54 11.12 -4.99
C MET A 232 9.52 10.04 -3.89
N SER A 233 10.66 9.76 -3.24
CA SER A 233 10.69 8.88 -2.07
C SER A 233 10.06 9.59 -0.88
N HIS A 234 9.24 8.85 -0.12
CA HIS A 234 8.70 9.31 1.16
C HIS A 234 9.79 9.77 2.15
N GLU A 235 11.00 9.20 2.06
CA GLU A 235 12.16 9.62 2.85
C GLU A 235 12.65 11.04 2.54
N ARG A 236 12.23 11.64 1.42
CA ARG A 236 12.63 12.98 0.96
C ARG A 236 11.49 14.00 1.01
N GLY A 237 10.33 13.61 1.53
CA GLY A 237 9.17 14.47 1.70
C GLY A 237 7.86 13.81 1.26
N ASP A 238 6.80 14.60 1.28
CA ASP A 238 5.43 14.10 1.10
C ASP A 238 5.03 13.90 -0.36
N GLN A 239 5.91 14.25 -1.31
CA GLN A 239 5.66 14.12 -2.75
C GLN A 239 5.81 12.68 -3.25
N CYS A 240 5.20 11.74 -2.54
CA CYS A 240 5.32 10.31 -2.77
C CYS A 240 3.97 9.69 -3.14
N ARG A 241 4.03 8.56 -3.84
CA ARG A 241 2.86 7.76 -4.22
C ARG A 241 2.53 6.78 -3.11
N LEU A 242 1.27 6.34 -3.03
CA LEU A 242 0.85 5.31 -2.08
C LEU A 242 0.21 4.13 -2.79
N TYR A 243 0.55 2.94 -2.32
CA TYR A 243 -0.23 1.75 -2.63
C TYR A 243 -1.50 1.70 -1.79
N ALA A 244 -2.51 1.04 -2.33
CA ALA A 244 -3.77 0.85 -1.66
C ALA A 244 -4.36 -0.55 -1.93
N MET A 245 -5.06 -1.05 -0.92
CA MET A 245 -5.84 -2.29 -0.99
C MET A 245 -7.31 -1.95 -1.15
N VAL A 246 -7.99 -2.66 -2.06
CA VAL A 246 -9.43 -2.48 -2.31
C VAL A 246 -10.22 -3.36 -1.35
N THR A 247 -11.14 -2.77 -0.58
CA THR A 247 -12.06 -3.48 0.34
C THR A 247 -13.48 -3.57 -0.20
N THR A 248 -13.83 -2.72 -1.18
CA THR A 248 -15.08 -2.83 -1.93
C THR A 248 -14.82 -2.47 -3.38
N CYS A 249 -15.10 -3.41 -4.29
CA CYS A 249 -14.99 -3.21 -5.74
C CYS A 249 -16.07 -2.26 -6.25
N GLY A 250 -15.84 -1.65 -7.41
CA GLY A 250 -16.76 -0.67 -7.93
C GLY A 250 -16.24 0.08 -9.12
N ASN A 251 -16.93 1.17 -9.45
CA ASN A 251 -16.58 2.04 -10.57
C ASN A 251 -16.23 3.42 -10.03
N ILE A 252 -15.24 4.04 -10.67
CA ILE A 252 -14.86 5.44 -10.46
C ILE A 252 -14.75 6.14 -11.81
N ALA A 253 -15.10 7.41 -11.85
CA ALA A 253 -14.94 8.29 -13.00
C ALA A 253 -14.11 9.52 -12.63
N VAL A 254 -13.48 10.13 -13.64
CA VAL A 254 -12.87 11.45 -13.48
C VAL A 254 -13.95 12.45 -13.05
N GLY A 255 -13.65 13.26 -12.03
CA GLY A 255 -14.60 14.20 -11.41
C GLY A 255 -15.35 13.64 -10.20
N ASP A 256 -15.23 12.35 -9.88
CA ASP A 256 -15.84 11.79 -8.67
C ASP A 256 -15.21 12.39 -7.40
N SER A 257 -16.03 12.55 -6.36
CA SER A 257 -15.54 12.90 -5.02
C SER A 257 -14.62 11.80 -4.50
N PHE A 258 -13.44 12.20 -4.02
CA PHE A 258 -12.50 11.32 -3.34
C PHE A 258 -12.40 11.73 -1.89
N GLU A 259 -12.87 10.88 -0.99
CA GLU A 259 -12.83 11.16 0.44
C GLU A 259 -11.74 10.33 1.10
N LEU A 260 -10.93 10.98 1.92
CA LEU A 260 -9.86 10.37 2.69
C LEU A 260 -10.18 10.53 4.18
N PHE A 261 -10.29 9.43 4.92
CA PHE A 261 -10.82 9.41 6.28
C PHE A 261 -10.19 8.32 7.15
N THR A 262 -10.50 8.33 8.44
CA THR A 262 -10.20 7.23 9.37
C THR A 262 -11.47 6.45 9.63
N ASP A 263 -11.48 5.14 9.38
CA ASP A 263 -12.62 4.29 9.73
C ASP A 263 -12.77 4.25 11.27
N ARG A 264 -13.94 4.69 11.77
CA ARG A 264 -14.16 4.98 13.19
C ARG A 264 -14.63 3.77 13.98
#